data_AF-A0A653CUK1-F1
#
_entry.id   AF-A0A653CUK1-F1
#
_cell.length_a   1.000
_cell.length_b   1.000
_cell.length_c   1.000
_cell.angle_alpha   90.00
_cell.angle_beta   90.00
_cell.angle_gamma   90.00
#
_symmetry.space_group_name_H-M   'P 1'
#
loop_
_entity.id
_entity.type
_entity.pdbx_description
1 polymer ?
#
loop_
_entity_poly.entity_id
_entity_poly.type
_entity_poly.pdbx_seq_one_letter_code
_entity_poly.pdbx_strand_id
1 'polypeptide(L)'
;MGLLTDPTAGQGKFVKLLLKYCDKICGLMYIAGILWFCSLAYPAMNANTYFSENALLPGLVKTQFREDKEALQYHEELLDEMKKYDNSVPYPWLLAKFRQIGLDVFTHNFTLYSPLNKKERYAGQNVYGILRAPRAASVESLVLSVPYRPPTSRRNTGPKILFS
;
A
#
# COMPACT_ATOMS: atom_id res chain seq x y z
N MET A 1 65.37 -19.63 13.94
CA MET A 1 65.04 -18.55 12.99
C MET A 1 63.97 -17.69 13.64
N GLY A 2 64.41 -16.67 14.38
CA GLY A 2 63.53 -15.74 15.08
C GLY A 2 64.05 -14.34 14.80
N LEU A 3 63.37 -13.63 13.94
CA LEU A 3 63.45 -12.18 13.70
C LEU A 3 62.40 -11.90 12.61
N LEU A 4 61.75 -10.73 12.65
CA LEU A 4 60.77 -10.22 11.68
C LEU A 4 59.28 -10.42 11.99
N THR A 5 58.88 -10.29 13.26
CA THR A 5 57.59 -9.64 13.54
C THR A 5 57.68 -8.90 14.86
N ASP A 6 58.29 -7.72 14.84
CA ASP A 6 58.16 -6.77 15.93
C ASP A 6 56.95 -5.86 15.60
N PRO A 7 55.76 -6.08 16.20
CA PRO A 7 54.53 -5.35 15.86
C PRO A 7 54.55 -3.88 16.31
N THR A 8 55.64 -3.45 16.94
CA THR A 8 55.78 -2.15 17.61
C THR A 8 56.33 -1.05 16.70
N ALA A 9 56.80 -1.39 15.49
CA ALA A 9 57.66 -0.55 14.65
C ALA A 9 56.96 0.56 13.83
N GLY A 10 55.63 0.70 13.89
CA GLY A 10 54.93 1.73 13.11
C GLY A 10 53.57 2.13 13.66
N GLN A 11 53.26 1.79 14.90
CA GLN A 11 51.92 1.97 15.44
C GLN A 11 51.80 3.33 16.15
N GLY A 12 50.99 4.21 15.55
CA GLY A 12 50.70 5.54 16.07
C GLY A 12 50.22 5.50 17.52
N LYS A 13 50.40 6.60 18.27
CA LYS A 13 50.12 6.70 19.71
C LYS A 13 48.74 6.15 20.11
N PHE A 14 47.75 6.30 19.23
CA PHE A 14 46.39 5.76 19.40
C PHE A 14 46.33 4.23 19.44
N VAL A 15 47.08 3.53 18.59
CA VAL A 15 47.02 2.07 18.52
C VAL A 15 47.66 1.43 19.76
N LYS A 16 48.74 2.03 20.28
CA LYS A 16 49.35 1.60 21.56
C LYS A 16 48.42 1.84 22.75
N LEU A 17 47.67 2.94 22.75
CA LEU A 17 46.65 3.21 23.77
C LEU A 17 45.50 2.19 23.67
N LEU A 18 45.06 1.87 22.44
CA LEU A 18 43.95 0.95 22.17
C LEU A 18 44.31 -0.49 22.55
N LEU A 19 45.53 -0.94 22.28
CA LEU A 19 46.05 -2.24 22.72
C LEU A 19 46.17 -2.31 24.25
N LYS A 20 46.59 -1.22 24.92
CA LYS A 20 46.72 -1.17 26.38
C LYS A 20 45.37 -1.30 27.11
N TYR A 21 44.29 -0.82 26.49
CA TYR A 21 42.94 -0.85 27.08
C TYR A 21 41.98 -1.79 26.34
N CYS A 22 42.50 -2.65 25.45
CA CYS A 22 41.69 -3.47 24.54
C CYS A 22 40.69 -4.34 25.31
N ASP A 23 41.15 -5.07 26.33
CA ASP A 23 40.30 -5.95 27.13
C ASP A 23 39.18 -5.20 27.85
N LYS A 24 39.48 -4.00 28.37
CA LYS A 24 38.48 -3.16 29.07
C LYS A 24 37.45 -2.59 28.10
N ILE A 25 37.88 -2.15 26.93
CA ILE A 25 37.01 -1.65 25.87
C ILE A 25 36.11 -2.77 25.35
N CYS A 26 36.67 -3.97 25.16
CA CYS A 26 35.94 -5.15 24.71
C CYS A 26 34.86 -5.55 25.73
N GLY A 27 35.20 -5.60 27.02
CA GLY A 27 34.23 -5.85 28.09
C GLY A 27 33.13 -4.79 28.17
N LEU A 28 33.48 -3.51 28.02
CA LEU A 28 32.51 -2.40 27.99
C LEU A 28 31.53 -2.55 26.81
N MET A 29 32.05 -2.83 25.60
CA MET A 29 31.21 -3.02 24.42
C MET A 29 30.31 -4.25 24.54
N TYR A 30 30.80 -5.31 25.17
CA TYR A 30 30.00 -6.51 25.42
C TYR A 30 28.81 -6.22 26.34
N ILE A 31 29.04 -5.50 27.46
CA ILE A 31 27.98 -5.09 28.37
C ILE A 31 27.00 -4.13 27.67
N ALA A 32 27.51 -3.17 26.89
CA ALA A 32 26.68 -2.25 26.12
C ALA A 32 25.79 -3.00 25.11
N GLY A 33 26.32 -4.03 24.45
CA GLY A 33 25.56 -4.89 23.54
C GLY A 33 24.44 -5.67 24.26
N ILE A 34 24.72 -6.22 25.45
CA ILE A 34 23.71 -6.89 26.27
C ILE A 34 22.59 -5.92 26.68
N LEU A 35 22.96 -4.73 27.16
CA LEU A 35 21.98 -3.72 27.56
C LEU A 35 21.11 -3.28 26.38
N TRP A 36 21.70 -3.12 25.20
CA TRP A 36 20.97 -2.79 23.98
C TRP A 36 20.02 -3.92 23.55
N PHE A 37 20.48 -5.17 23.63
CA PHE A 37 19.65 -6.35 23.33
C PHE A 37 18.46 -6.47 24.28
N CYS A 38 18.67 -6.23 25.58
CA CYS A 38 17.57 -6.17 26.56
C CYS A 38 16.64 -4.98 26.29
N SER A 39 17.16 -3.84 25.82
CA SER A 39 16.35 -2.68 25.47
C SER A 39 15.43 -2.94 24.27
N LEU A 40 15.86 -3.75 23.29
CA LEU A 40 15.04 -4.21 22.17
C LEU A 40 13.85 -5.09 22.59
N ALA A 41 13.88 -5.71 23.76
CA ALA A 41 12.72 -6.43 24.29
C ALA A 41 11.60 -5.49 24.77
N TYR A 42 11.90 -4.20 24.98
CA TYR A 42 10.91 -3.22 25.42
C TYR A 42 10.05 -2.74 24.24
N PRO A 43 8.71 -2.88 24.30
CA PRO A 43 7.81 -2.63 23.16
C PRO A 43 7.75 -1.16 22.70
N ALA A 44 8.23 -0.19 23.49
CA ALA A 44 8.34 1.20 23.01
C ALA A 44 9.63 1.47 22.21
N MET A 45 10.65 0.62 22.35
CA MET A 45 11.90 0.68 21.59
C MET A 45 11.94 -0.36 20.45
N ASN A 46 11.09 -1.38 20.54
CA ASN A 46 10.81 -2.31 19.48
C ASN A 46 9.68 -1.74 18.61
N ALA A 47 10.00 -1.27 17.41
CA ALA A 47 8.96 -1.01 16.41
C ALA A 47 8.34 -2.36 16.06
N ASN A 48 7.26 -2.75 16.77
CA ASN A 48 6.48 -3.98 16.62
C ASN A 48 6.78 -4.64 15.29
N THR A 49 7.55 -5.73 15.30
CA THR A 49 8.15 -6.37 14.11
C THR A 49 7.15 -6.49 12.97
N TYR A 50 7.11 -5.46 12.12
CA TYR A 50 6.23 -5.37 10.98
C TYR A 50 6.99 -6.01 9.83
N PHE A 51 6.75 -7.30 9.63
CA PHE A 51 7.18 -7.98 8.42
C PHE A 51 6.30 -7.49 7.27
N SER A 52 6.80 -6.50 6.55
CA SER A 52 6.18 -6.08 5.30
C SER A 52 6.52 -7.09 4.21
N GLU A 53 5.52 -7.62 3.52
CA GLU A 53 5.73 -8.33 2.25
C GLU A 53 6.44 -7.47 1.19
N ASN A 54 6.38 -6.14 1.34
CA ASN A 54 7.13 -5.16 0.52
C ASN A 54 8.58 -4.96 0.95
N ALA A 55 9.10 -5.72 1.92
CA ALA A 55 10.51 -5.70 2.30
C ALA A 55 11.46 -6.15 1.17
N LEU A 56 10.92 -6.74 0.09
CA LEU A 56 11.67 -7.09 -1.12
C LEU A 56 11.91 -5.90 -2.07
N LEU A 57 11.15 -4.80 -1.94
CA LEU A 57 11.40 -3.55 -2.67
C LEU A 57 11.22 -2.31 -1.76
N PRO A 58 12.13 -2.14 -0.77
CA PRO A 58 12.11 -0.97 0.10
C PRO A 58 12.27 0.30 -0.76
N GLY A 59 11.20 1.11 -0.82
CA GLY A 59 11.17 2.37 -1.58
C GLY A 59 10.27 2.38 -2.82
N LEU A 60 9.73 1.24 -3.27
CA LEU A 60 8.82 1.23 -4.43
C LEU A 60 7.34 1.38 -4.06
N VAL A 61 6.97 1.08 -2.82
CA VAL A 61 5.57 1.16 -2.37
C VAL A 61 5.37 2.36 -1.44
N LYS A 62 4.55 3.31 -1.89
CA LYS A 62 4.00 4.35 -1.01
C LYS A 62 2.79 3.77 -0.30
N THR A 63 2.89 3.61 1.02
CA THR A 63 1.80 3.12 1.87
C THR A 63 0.71 4.18 2.09
N GLN A 64 1.02 5.44 1.81
CA GLN A 64 0.10 6.56 1.96
C GLN A 64 -0.33 7.07 0.59
N PHE A 65 -1.64 7.15 0.40
CA PHE A 65 -2.25 7.87 -0.71
C PHE A 65 -1.97 9.37 -0.51
N ARG A 66 -1.39 10.04 -1.51
CA ARG A 66 -1.00 11.47 -1.43
C ARG A 66 -1.80 12.34 -2.41
N GLU A 67 -2.81 11.77 -3.05
CA GLU A 67 -3.61 12.40 -4.11
C GLU A 67 -5.02 12.77 -3.61
N ASP A 68 -5.13 13.09 -2.31
CA ASP A 68 -6.42 13.44 -1.68
C ASP A 68 -7.13 14.61 -2.37
N LYS A 69 -6.35 15.57 -2.89
CA LYS A 69 -6.88 16.72 -3.63
C LYS A 69 -7.52 16.31 -4.95
N GLU A 70 -6.88 15.40 -5.69
CA GLU A 70 -7.43 14.91 -6.96
C GLU A 70 -8.67 14.06 -6.70
N ALA A 71 -8.66 13.22 -5.66
CA ALA A 71 -9.83 12.45 -5.24
C ALA A 71 -11.02 13.36 -4.87
N LEU A 72 -10.77 14.46 -4.16
CA LEU A 72 -11.79 15.46 -3.85
C LEU A 72 -12.33 16.13 -5.12
N GLN A 73 -11.46 16.50 -6.06
CA GLN A 73 -11.87 17.07 -7.35
C GLN A 73 -12.75 16.10 -8.15
N TYR A 74 -12.36 14.83 -8.26
CA TYR A 74 -13.19 13.81 -8.91
C TYR A 74 -14.55 13.64 -8.22
N HIS A 75 -14.59 13.78 -6.90
CA HIS A 75 -15.84 13.72 -6.14
C HIS A 75 -16.75 14.91 -6.44
N GLU A 76 -16.21 16.13 -6.44
CA GLU A 76 -16.97 17.35 -6.77
C GLU A 76 -17.48 17.33 -8.21
N GLU A 77 -16.64 16.96 -9.17
CA GLU A 77 -17.05 16.82 -10.58
C GLU A 77 -18.15 15.77 -10.76
N LEU A 78 -18.06 14.65 -10.05
CA LEU A 78 -19.11 13.62 -10.07
C LEU A 78 -20.42 14.19 -9.53
N LEU A 79 -20.40 14.91 -8.41
CA LEU A 79 -21.60 15.53 -7.84
C LEU A 79 -22.26 16.55 -8.79
N ASP A 80 -21.46 17.33 -9.51
CA ASP A 80 -21.98 18.26 -10.51
C ASP A 80 -22.56 17.56 -11.73
N GLU A 81 -21.92 16.49 -12.19
CA GLU A 81 -22.47 15.68 -13.28
C GLU A 81 -23.77 14.99 -12.84
N MET A 82 -23.84 14.49 -11.61
CA MET A 82 -25.03 13.85 -11.04
C MET A 82 -26.26 14.78 -11.07
N LYS A 83 -26.10 16.10 -10.94
CA LYS A 83 -27.21 17.06 -11.04
C LYS A 83 -27.85 17.09 -12.43
N LYS A 84 -27.11 16.73 -13.47
CA LYS A 84 -27.60 16.72 -14.86
C LYS A 84 -28.41 15.45 -15.19
N TYR A 85 -28.24 14.39 -14.39
CA TYR A 85 -28.90 13.10 -14.61
C TYR A 85 -29.99 12.90 -13.54
N ASP A 86 -31.25 12.80 -13.97
CA ASP A 86 -32.37 12.55 -13.05
C ASP A 86 -32.34 11.12 -12.53
N ASN A 87 -31.66 10.90 -11.40
CA ASN A 87 -31.54 9.63 -10.69
C ASN A 87 -30.93 8.46 -11.48
N SER A 88 -30.31 8.74 -12.63
CA SER A 88 -29.59 7.77 -13.44
C SER A 88 -28.07 7.87 -13.23
N VAL A 89 -27.35 6.83 -13.65
CA VAL A 89 -25.89 6.79 -13.57
C VAL A 89 -25.32 7.56 -14.76
N PRO A 90 -24.35 8.48 -14.59
CA PRO A 90 -23.69 9.17 -15.68
C PRO A 90 -22.67 8.25 -16.36
N TYR A 91 -23.16 7.23 -17.09
CA TYR A 91 -22.32 6.23 -17.76
C TYR A 91 -21.27 6.84 -18.70
N PRO A 92 -21.60 7.82 -19.56
CA PRO A 92 -20.61 8.42 -20.48
C PRO A 92 -19.47 9.11 -19.73
N TRP A 93 -19.78 9.80 -18.63
CA TRP A 93 -18.79 10.48 -17.81
C TRP A 93 -17.85 9.48 -17.14
N LEU A 94 -18.39 8.40 -16.55
CA LEU A 94 -17.59 7.34 -15.94
C LEU A 94 -16.66 6.66 -16.96
N LEU A 95 -17.19 6.33 -18.14
CA LEU A 95 -16.42 5.75 -19.24
C LEU A 95 -15.26 6.67 -19.67
N ALA A 96 -15.54 7.97 -19.81
CA ALA A 96 -14.53 8.94 -20.20
C ALA A 96 -13.44 9.09 -19.13
N LYS A 97 -13.81 9.22 -17.85
CA LYS A 97 -12.86 9.36 -16.74
C LYS A 97 -11.98 8.13 -16.58
N PHE A 98 -12.54 6.92 -16.64
CA PHE A 98 -11.73 5.71 -16.56
C PHE A 98 -10.73 5.59 -17.71
N ARG A 99 -11.12 5.98 -18.95
CA ARG A 99 -10.19 6.04 -20.09
C ARG A 99 -9.11 7.09 -19.90
N GLN A 100 -9.44 8.25 -19.36
CA GLN A 100 -8.48 9.33 -19.08
C GLN A 100 -7.39 8.90 -18.09
N ILE A 101 -7.75 8.07 -17.11
CA ILE A 101 -6.83 7.50 -16.12
C ILE A 101 -5.99 6.34 -16.72
N GLY A 102 -6.27 5.92 -17.95
CA GLY A 102 -5.52 4.87 -18.66
C GLY A 102 -6.04 3.46 -18.43
N LEU A 103 -7.29 3.29 -17.99
CA LEU A 103 -7.93 1.98 -17.83
C LEU A 103 -8.55 1.51 -19.15
N ASP A 104 -8.53 0.19 -19.38
CA ASP A 104 -9.33 -0.45 -20.42
C ASP A 104 -10.78 -0.56 -19.94
N VAL A 105 -11.69 0.24 -20.51
CA VAL A 105 -13.06 0.39 -19.97
C VAL A 105 -14.10 -0.38 -20.77
N PHE A 106 -14.97 -1.09 -20.06
CA PHE A 106 -16.04 -1.90 -20.62
C PHE A 106 -17.37 -1.68 -19.88
N THR A 107 -18.47 -1.98 -20.58
CA THR A 107 -19.83 -1.94 -20.05
C THR A 107 -20.44 -3.32 -20.08
N HIS A 108 -21.10 -3.73 -18.99
CA HIS A 108 -21.80 -5.00 -18.91
C HIS A 108 -23.28 -4.79 -18.54
N ASN A 109 -24.17 -5.14 -19.46
CA ASN A 109 -25.61 -5.10 -19.22
C ASN A 109 -26.04 -6.37 -18.49
N PHE A 110 -26.78 -6.22 -17.41
CA PHE A 110 -27.29 -7.34 -16.64
C PHE A 110 -28.80 -7.21 -16.44
N THR A 111 -29.45 -8.34 -16.20
CA THR A 111 -30.84 -8.39 -15.76
C THR A 111 -30.94 -9.41 -14.64
N LEU A 112 -31.32 -8.93 -13.45
CA LEU A 112 -31.50 -9.75 -12.26
C LEU A 112 -32.98 -9.97 -12.02
N TYR A 113 -33.34 -11.20 -11.67
CA TYR A 113 -34.68 -11.56 -11.24
C TYR A 113 -34.67 -11.63 -9.71
N SER A 114 -35.64 -10.99 -9.07
CA SER A 114 -35.75 -11.06 -7.60
C SER A 114 -36.00 -12.50 -7.17
N PRO A 115 -35.23 -13.05 -6.21
CA PRO A 115 -35.42 -14.43 -5.74
C PRO A 115 -36.78 -14.62 -5.06
N LEU A 116 -37.37 -13.53 -4.53
CA LEU A 116 -38.65 -13.54 -3.83
C LEU A 116 -39.85 -13.35 -4.78
N ASN A 117 -39.64 -12.72 -5.94
CA ASN A 117 -40.71 -12.47 -6.90
C ASN A 117 -40.18 -12.49 -8.34
N LYS A 118 -40.41 -13.59 -9.07
CA LYS A 118 -39.96 -13.78 -10.46
C LYS A 118 -40.51 -12.74 -11.46
N LYS A 119 -41.54 -11.97 -11.09
CA LYS A 119 -42.09 -10.88 -11.91
C LYS A 119 -41.31 -9.57 -11.73
N GLU A 120 -40.54 -9.45 -10.66
CA GLU A 120 -39.74 -8.26 -10.39
C GLU A 120 -38.37 -8.41 -11.06
N ARG A 121 -38.12 -7.58 -12.07
CA ARG A 121 -36.92 -7.59 -12.90
C ARG A 121 -36.14 -6.31 -12.66
N TYR A 122 -34.86 -6.45 -12.33
CA TYR A 122 -33.93 -5.33 -12.20
C TYR A 122 -32.95 -5.39 -13.37
N ALA A 123 -33.13 -4.51 -14.35
CA ALA A 123 -32.16 -4.32 -15.42
C ALA A 123 -31.20 -3.18 -15.06
N GLY A 124 -29.94 -3.34 -15.41
CA GLY A 124 -28.91 -2.34 -15.16
C GLY A 124 -27.69 -2.53 -16.03
N GLN A 125 -26.77 -1.58 -15.94
CA GLN A 125 -25.48 -1.62 -16.61
C GLN A 125 -24.39 -1.37 -15.59
N ASN A 126 -23.36 -2.22 -15.60
CA ASN A 126 -22.14 -2.03 -14.82
C ASN A 126 -21.06 -1.45 -15.71
N VAL A 127 -20.25 -0.54 -15.17
CA VAL A 127 -19.03 -0.02 -15.80
C VAL A 127 -17.85 -0.57 -15.02
N TYR A 128 -16.87 -1.13 -15.72
CA TYR A 128 -15.63 -1.60 -15.10
C TYR A 128 -14.44 -1.24 -15.97
N GLY A 129 -13.32 -0.94 -15.31
CA GLY A 129 -12.03 -0.67 -15.94
C GLY A 129 -11.01 -1.72 -15.54
N ILE A 130 -10.19 -2.16 -16.48
CA ILE A 130 -9.11 -3.12 -16.24
C ILE A 130 -7.78 -2.38 -16.37
N LEU A 131 -6.94 -2.47 -15.33
CA LEU A 131 -5.54 -2.09 -15.39
C LEU A 131 -4.69 -3.35 -15.53
N ARG A 132 -3.99 -3.51 -16.65
CA ARG A 132 -3.13 -4.67 -16.90
C ARG A 132 -1.70 -4.38 -16.44
N ALA A 133 -1.19 -5.19 -15.52
CA ALA A 133 0.21 -5.10 -15.11
C ALA A 133 1.12 -5.57 -16.27
N PRO A 134 2.17 -4.79 -16.65
CA PRO A 134 2.96 -5.08 -17.84
C PRO A 134 3.88 -6.31 -17.74
N ARG A 135 4.14 -6.85 -16.54
CA ARG A 135 5.12 -7.93 -16.33
C ARG A 135 4.74 -9.01 -15.31
N ALA A 136 3.50 -9.05 -14.84
CA ALA A 136 3.05 -10.07 -13.88
C ALA A 136 2.35 -11.24 -14.59
N ALA A 137 2.55 -12.47 -14.12
CA ALA A 137 1.72 -13.60 -14.53
C ALA A 137 0.26 -13.28 -14.17
N SER A 138 -0.65 -13.37 -15.15
CA SER A 138 -2.06 -12.97 -15.03
C SER A 138 -2.90 -13.94 -14.17
N VAL A 139 -2.33 -14.40 -13.04
CA VAL A 139 -2.91 -15.40 -12.13
C VAL A 139 -3.47 -14.79 -10.86
N GLU A 140 -3.20 -13.51 -10.59
CA GLU A 140 -3.73 -12.76 -9.45
C GLU A 140 -4.44 -11.50 -9.94
N SER A 141 -5.54 -11.13 -9.27
CA SER A 141 -6.29 -9.92 -9.61
C SER A 141 -6.87 -9.25 -8.36
N LEU A 142 -6.87 -7.92 -8.34
CA LEU A 142 -7.53 -7.14 -7.31
C LEU A 142 -8.81 -6.53 -7.88
N VAL A 143 -9.95 -6.76 -7.23
CA VAL A 143 -11.24 -6.22 -7.66
C VAL A 143 -11.73 -5.19 -6.64
N LEU A 144 -11.84 -3.95 -7.10
CA LEU A 144 -12.44 -2.84 -6.35
C LEU A 144 -13.85 -2.60 -6.87
N SER A 145 -14.86 -2.75 -6.00
CA SER A 145 -16.27 -2.57 -6.38
C SER A 145 -16.92 -1.50 -5.52
N VAL A 146 -17.55 -0.53 -6.18
CA VAL A 146 -18.27 0.56 -5.53
C VAL A 146 -19.67 0.65 -6.13
N PRO A 147 -20.73 0.47 -5.32
CA PRO A 147 -22.09 0.67 -5.80
C PRO A 147 -22.35 2.16 -6.00
N TYR A 148 -22.72 2.54 -7.23
CA TYR A 148 -23.19 3.90 -7.49
C TYR A 148 -24.58 4.10 -6.89
N ARG A 149 -24.78 5.22 -6.18
CA ARG A 149 -26.07 5.61 -5.61
C ARG A 149 -26.40 7.06 -5.97
N PRO A 150 -27.61 7.34 -6.49
CA PRO A 150 -28.07 8.70 -6.67
C PRO A 150 -28.10 9.47 -5.34
N PRO A 151 -28.04 10.81 -5.37
CA PRO A 151 -28.05 11.63 -4.14
C PRO A 151 -29.33 11.43 -3.32
N THR A 152 -30.40 11.00 -3.97
CA THR A 152 -31.72 10.74 -3.37
C THR A 152 -31.78 9.44 -2.55
N SER A 153 -30.76 8.58 -2.61
CA SER A 153 -30.73 7.30 -1.90
C SER A 153 -30.42 7.46 -0.40
N ARG A 154 -31.29 6.93 0.46
CA ARG A 154 -31.15 7.01 1.94
C ARG A 154 -30.13 6.05 2.58
N ARG A 155 -29.43 5.20 1.82
CA ARG A 155 -28.58 4.13 2.37
C ARG A 155 -27.10 4.39 2.08
N ASN A 156 -26.33 4.68 3.14
CA ASN A 156 -24.91 4.99 3.06
C ASN A 156 -24.07 3.72 3.25
N THR A 157 -23.85 2.96 2.18
CA THR A 157 -23.02 1.73 2.23
C THR A 157 -21.69 2.01 1.52
N GLY A 158 -20.59 2.00 2.28
CA GLY A 158 -19.24 2.31 1.77
C GLY A 158 -18.72 1.32 0.72
N PRO A 159 -17.55 1.62 0.11
CA PRO A 159 -16.89 0.77 -0.88
C PRO A 159 -16.60 -0.62 -0.29
N LYS A 160 -16.76 -1.68 -1.09
CA LYS A 160 -16.44 -3.05 -0.70
C LYS A 160 -15.24 -3.54 -1.51
N ILE A 161 -14.15 -3.86 -0.83
CA ILE A 161 -12.98 -4.50 -1.42
C ILE A 161 -13.20 -6.01 -1.32
N LEU A 162 -13.14 -6.70 -2.46
CA LEU A 162 -13.24 -8.16 -2.55
C LEU A 162 -11.91 -8.68 -3.08
N PHE A 163 -11.23 -9.51 -2.28
CA PHE A 163 -10.08 -10.27 -2.73
C PHE A 163 -10.59 -11.58 -3.32
N SER A 164 -10.17 -11.92 -4.54
CA SER A 164 -10.46 -13.18 -5.22
C SER A 164 -9.18 -13.87 -5.64
#